data_AF-A0A1I5H023-F1
#
_entry.id   AF-A0A1I5H023-F1
#
_cell.length_a   1.000
_cell.length_b   1.000
_cell.length_c   1.000
_cell.angle_alpha   90.00
_cell.angle_beta   90.00
_cell.angle_gamma   90.00
#
_symmetry.space_group_name_H-M   'P 1'
#
loop_
_entity.id
_entity.type
_entity.pdbx_description
1 polymer ?
#
loop_
_entity_poly.entity_id
_entity_poly.type
_entity_poly.pdbx_seq_one_letter_code
_entity_poly.pdbx_strand_id
1 'polypeptide(L)'
;MDELENYLKTLNNRYEKVWYMADGIYSMYGDCLPVEKIKELMHRYKRLFVYVDDVHGMSWKGVNGTGFIKSHWDSIPDRMVLVSTLSKTFGASGAFVVSGDYLLMSKIRNFGGPLTFSAQLEPSAVAAAIASAKIHLSTEIIEKQQKLQKRIDALQNALVHAGIPLMSTGDTPVFFIPTGMPDTAYTLMRKLSIDACFVNPALFPAVPVNNAGLRITVSNHNSLQDIDYLARLLEKHYDKALVATGNSYKKVGRAFKRQFVPKKEEPAKKEDLFHSAVYSSIAEIDEVLWNSVLDDQAFDYAGTKFLQGYFSSLPSDDPNHMQFKYYLVRNSSGSVEALTYTTVSLWKEDMLSHEMVSERIEKIRLEDPTFLTERVMGMGSSFTEGSHMYINKGSKDLRFLQRAFFDCIEGEFEKGGYGKLVLRDFKKRYFLYHTAQDRGYLVADMPDAAVFCDFNWNTLEEFEQQLSKRSRRHFRKEVLPYVDYYDVTVPDQLSIRDLTVCYKMYCEVKANNFSINNFEYSM
;
A
#
# COMPACT_ATOMS: atom_id res chain seq x y z
N MET A 1 -3.70 -11.14 18.89
CA MET A 1 -4.40 -12.09 19.81
C MET A 1 -5.33 -11.35 20.76
N ASP A 2 -4.87 -10.29 21.41
CA ASP A 2 -5.72 -9.49 22.31
C ASP A 2 -6.95 -8.91 21.60
N GLU A 3 -6.75 -8.42 20.37
CA GLU A 3 -7.84 -7.95 19.52
C GLU A 3 -8.86 -9.05 19.21
N LEU A 4 -8.39 -10.27 18.86
CA LEU A 4 -9.25 -11.44 18.67
C LEU A 4 -10.06 -11.73 19.94
N GLU A 5 -9.43 -11.68 21.12
CA GLU A 5 -10.13 -11.90 22.37
C GLU A 5 -11.21 -10.84 22.64
N ASN A 6 -10.97 -9.57 22.31
CA ASN A 6 -11.96 -8.50 22.44
C ASN A 6 -13.17 -8.73 21.54
N TYR A 7 -12.96 -9.18 20.30
CA TYR A 7 -14.05 -9.61 19.43
C TYR A 7 -14.80 -10.80 20.03
N LEU A 8 -14.11 -11.81 20.57
CA LEU A 8 -14.74 -12.96 21.19
C LEU A 8 -15.63 -12.57 22.38
N LYS A 9 -15.18 -11.65 23.26
CA LYS A 9 -16.01 -11.14 24.37
C LYS A 9 -17.33 -10.55 23.88
N THR A 10 -17.30 -9.82 22.78
CA THR A 10 -18.48 -9.18 22.18
C THR A 10 -19.40 -10.19 21.48
N LEU A 11 -18.81 -11.13 20.74
CA LEU A 11 -19.54 -12.07 19.89
C LEU A 11 -20.07 -13.28 20.65
N ASN A 12 -19.39 -13.71 21.72
CA ASN A 12 -19.70 -14.94 22.45
C ASN A 12 -21.10 -14.94 23.07
N ASN A 13 -21.69 -13.78 23.36
CA ASN A 13 -23.06 -13.69 23.87
C ASN A 13 -24.11 -13.53 22.75
N ARG A 14 -23.70 -13.25 21.50
CA ARG A 14 -24.59 -12.95 20.37
C ARG A 14 -24.77 -14.12 19.41
N TYR A 15 -23.74 -14.94 19.25
CA TYR A 15 -23.73 -16.02 18.26
C TYR A 15 -23.44 -17.37 18.92
N GLU A 16 -24.04 -18.44 18.36
CA GLU A 16 -23.83 -19.81 18.84
C GLU A 16 -22.46 -20.38 18.44
N LYS A 17 -21.95 -19.96 17.27
CA LYS A 17 -20.65 -20.35 16.73
C LYS A 17 -19.93 -19.11 16.21
N VAL A 18 -18.70 -18.91 16.65
CA VAL A 18 -17.80 -17.88 16.16
C VAL A 18 -16.62 -18.58 15.49
N TRP A 19 -16.45 -18.36 14.18
CA TRP A 19 -15.35 -18.95 13.41
C TRP A 19 -14.17 -18.00 13.34
N TYR A 20 -13.00 -18.48 13.73
CA TYR A 20 -11.73 -17.83 13.47
C TYR A 20 -10.99 -18.58 12.36
N MET A 21 -10.60 -17.87 11.30
CA MET A 21 -9.92 -18.44 10.14
C MET A 21 -8.48 -17.93 10.12
N ALA A 22 -7.51 -18.84 9.98
CA ALA A 22 -6.11 -18.48 9.92
C ALA A 22 -5.26 -19.48 9.11
N ASP A 23 -4.07 -19.06 8.70
CA ASP A 23 -3.05 -19.96 8.18
C ASP A 23 -2.23 -20.52 9.35
N GLY A 24 -1.83 -21.79 9.28
CA GLY A 24 -0.89 -22.38 10.23
C GLY A 24 0.52 -21.84 10.05
N ILE A 25 0.95 -21.73 8.79
CA ILE A 25 2.19 -21.07 8.37
C ILE A 25 1.83 -20.03 7.32
N TYR A 26 2.03 -18.75 7.64
CA TYR A 26 1.74 -17.66 6.73
C TYR A 26 2.75 -17.66 5.60
N SER A 27 2.24 -17.84 4.38
CA SER A 27 3.07 -18.19 3.22
C SER A 27 4.10 -17.12 2.84
N MET A 28 3.86 -15.85 3.15
CA MET A 28 4.73 -14.74 2.76
C MET A 28 5.94 -14.63 3.68
N TYR A 29 5.74 -14.38 4.97
CA TYR A 29 6.85 -14.13 5.90
C TYR A 29 7.38 -15.38 6.59
N GLY A 30 6.69 -16.52 6.48
CA GLY A 30 7.11 -17.76 7.14
C GLY A 30 6.95 -17.70 8.66
N ASP A 31 6.06 -16.85 9.17
CA ASP A 31 5.64 -16.83 10.56
C ASP A 31 4.50 -17.82 10.81
N CYS A 32 4.40 -18.28 12.05
CA CYS A 32 3.51 -19.35 12.44
C CYS A 32 2.31 -18.82 13.25
N LEU A 33 1.17 -19.50 13.15
CA LEU A 33 0.06 -19.30 14.06
C LEU A 33 0.51 -19.52 15.52
N PRO A 34 0.16 -18.64 16.47
CA PRO A 34 0.46 -18.84 17.89
C PRO A 34 -0.49 -19.90 18.49
N VAL A 35 -0.23 -21.17 18.17
CA VAL A 35 -1.09 -22.32 18.45
C VAL A 35 -1.47 -22.42 19.93
N GLU A 36 -0.53 -22.23 20.86
CA GLU A 36 -0.83 -22.34 22.29
C GLU A 36 -1.84 -21.29 22.77
N LYS A 37 -1.78 -20.06 22.23
CA LYS A 37 -2.78 -19.02 22.51
C LYS A 37 -4.14 -19.38 21.92
N ILE A 38 -4.17 -20.03 20.77
CA ILE A 38 -5.42 -20.52 20.17
C ILE A 38 -6.05 -21.63 21.02
N LYS A 39 -5.25 -22.57 21.52
CA LYS A 39 -5.73 -23.61 22.44
C LYS A 39 -6.34 -23.00 23.70
N GLU A 40 -5.66 -22.01 24.29
CA GLU A 40 -6.16 -21.28 25.46
C GLU A 40 -7.51 -20.61 25.19
N LEU A 41 -7.64 -19.91 24.05
CA LEU A 41 -8.89 -19.28 23.64
C LEU A 41 -9.99 -20.32 23.37
N MET A 42 -9.71 -21.43 22.69
CA MET A 42 -10.67 -22.50 22.44
C MET A 42 -11.13 -23.18 23.75
N HIS A 43 -10.27 -23.20 24.77
CA HIS A 43 -10.61 -23.69 26.10
C HIS A 43 -11.56 -22.71 26.81
N ARG A 44 -11.24 -21.41 26.81
CA ARG A 44 -12.03 -20.36 27.48
C ARG A 44 -13.36 -20.08 26.80
N TYR A 45 -13.39 -20.01 25.47
CA TYR A 45 -14.55 -19.63 24.67
C TYR A 45 -15.12 -20.87 23.95
N LYS A 46 -16.10 -21.55 24.56
CA LYS A 46 -16.66 -22.80 24.01
C LYS A 46 -17.37 -22.63 22.66
N ARG A 47 -17.78 -21.41 22.33
CA ARG A 47 -18.40 -21.05 21.03
C ARG A 47 -17.36 -20.74 19.94
N LEU A 48 -16.06 -20.74 20.26
CA LEU A 48 -15.00 -20.55 19.28
C LEU A 48 -14.76 -21.85 18.51
N PHE A 49 -14.92 -21.75 17.20
CA PHE A 49 -14.52 -22.73 16.20
C PHE A 49 -13.34 -22.18 15.41
N VAL A 50 -12.41 -23.04 15.02
CA VAL A 50 -11.20 -22.63 14.33
C VAL A 50 -11.11 -23.35 12.99
N TYR A 51 -10.92 -22.58 11.93
CA TYR A 51 -10.51 -23.09 10.62
C TYR A 51 -9.03 -22.76 10.44
N VAL A 52 -8.19 -23.75 10.19
CA VAL A 52 -6.78 -23.55 9.94
C VAL A 52 -6.37 -24.12 8.59
N ASP A 53 -5.76 -23.29 7.75
CA ASP A 53 -5.08 -23.72 6.54
C ASP A 53 -3.61 -24.06 6.86
N ASP A 54 -3.25 -25.35 6.87
CA ASP A 54 -1.89 -25.83 7.12
C ASP A 54 -1.19 -26.32 5.84
N VAL A 55 -1.51 -25.72 4.68
CA VAL A 55 -0.87 -26.05 3.40
C VAL A 55 0.65 -25.92 3.41
N HIS A 56 1.19 -25.03 4.24
CA HIS A 56 2.64 -24.78 4.34
C HIS A 56 3.30 -25.49 5.53
N GLY A 57 2.54 -26.16 6.41
CA GLY A 57 3.08 -26.95 7.52
C GLY A 57 3.32 -28.42 7.21
N MET A 58 2.69 -28.96 6.16
CA MET A 58 2.72 -30.40 5.82
C MET A 58 4.10 -30.93 5.49
N SER A 59 4.27 -32.24 5.72
CA SER A 59 5.43 -33.08 5.38
C SER A 59 6.72 -32.78 6.13
N TRP A 60 7.06 -31.52 6.36
CA TRP A 60 8.33 -31.14 7.02
C TRP A 60 8.24 -31.12 8.54
N LYS A 61 7.04 -31.01 9.12
CA LYS A 61 6.80 -31.01 10.57
C LYS A 61 5.78 -32.07 10.98
N GLY A 62 5.89 -32.52 12.23
CA GLY A 62 5.02 -33.51 12.84
C GLY A 62 5.40 -34.96 12.50
N VAL A 63 4.95 -35.88 13.34
CA VAL A 63 5.11 -37.33 13.12
C VAL A 63 4.49 -37.67 11.76
N ASN A 64 5.20 -38.46 10.94
CA ASN A 64 4.77 -38.80 9.58
C ASN A 64 4.51 -37.58 8.66
N GLY A 65 5.04 -36.40 9.00
CA GLY A 65 4.82 -35.19 8.24
C GLY A 65 3.37 -34.68 8.29
N THR A 66 2.65 -34.91 9.40
CA THR A 66 1.22 -34.55 9.53
C THR A 66 0.92 -33.06 9.53
N GLY A 67 1.93 -32.18 9.57
CA GLY A 67 1.72 -30.74 9.54
C GLY A 67 2.16 -30.03 10.81
N PHE A 68 2.39 -28.71 10.69
CA PHE A 68 2.72 -27.84 11.80
C PHE A 68 1.57 -27.80 12.80
N ILE A 69 0.33 -27.63 12.32
CA ILE A 69 -0.85 -27.57 13.19
C ILE A 69 -1.04 -28.90 13.89
N LYS A 70 -1.16 -30.03 13.17
CA LYS A 70 -1.36 -31.34 13.82
C LYS A 70 -0.24 -31.70 14.80
N SER A 71 0.99 -31.22 14.61
CA SER A 71 2.10 -31.49 15.54
C SER A 71 1.91 -30.91 16.95
N HIS A 72 0.99 -29.95 17.12
CA HIS A 72 0.68 -29.36 18.41
C HIS A 72 -0.50 -30.02 19.12
N TRP A 73 -1.23 -30.95 18.49
CA TRP A 73 -2.36 -31.64 19.12
C TRP A 73 -2.23 -33.15 19.00
N ASP A 74 -2.58 -33.88 20.05
CA ASP A 74 -2.67 -35.34 19.99
C ASP A 74 -3.74 -35.80 19.00
N SER A 75 -4.91 -35.14 19.01
CA SER A 75 -6.01 -35.31 18.06
C SER A 75 -6.59 -33.97 17.61
N ILE A 76 -7.15 -33.91 16.40
CA ILE A 76 -7.82 -32.70 15.91
C ILE A 76 -9.10 -32.47 16.74
N PRO A 77 -9.28 -31.29 17.35
CA PRO A 77 -10.49 -31.00 18.12
C PRO A 77 -11.77 -31.01 17.27
N ASP A 78 -12.90 -31.37 17.86
CA ASP A 78 -14.22 -31.32 17.19
C ASP A 78 -14.59 -29.91 16.70
N ARG A 79 -14.13 -28.88 17.42
CA ARG A 79 -14.32 -27.47 17.05
C ARG A 79 -13.25 -26.93 16.09
N MET A 80 -12.52 -27.81 15.40
CA MET A 80 -11.48 -27.44 14.44
C MET A 80 -11.74 -28.07 13.07
N VAL A 81 -11.53 -27.26 12.04
CA VAL A 81 -11.39 -27.71 10.65
C VAL A 81 -9.97 -27.41 10.22
N LEU A 82 -9.23 -28.44 9.82
CA LEU A 82 -7.89 -28.33 9.28
C LEU A 82 -7.95 -28.59 7.77
N VAL A 83 -7.42 -27.67 6.98
CA VAL A 83 -7.33 -27.80 5.52
C VAL A 83 -5.87 -27.86 5.11
N SER A 84 -5.57 -28.69 4.11
CA SER A 84 -4.25 -28.69 3.50
C SER A 84 -4.28 -29.14 2.04
N THR A 85 -3.13 -29.11 1.39
CA THR A 85 -2.97 -29.39 -0.04
C THR A 85 -2.07 -30.60 -0.28
N LEU A 86 -2.36 -31.32 -1.36
CA LEU A 86 -1.51 -32.35 -1.94
C LEU A 86 -0.54 -31.77 -2.99
N SER A 87 -0.72 -30.50 -3.38
CA SER A 87 0.02 -29.84 -4.47
C SER A 87 1.36 -29.21 -4.11
N LYS A 88 1.75 -29.24 -2.82
CA LYS A 88 3.02 -28.68 -2.35
C LYS A 88 4.01 -29.81 -2.05
N THR A 89 4.29 -30.08 -0.78
CA THR A 89 5.27 -31.06 -0.34
C THR A 89 4.90 -32.50 -0.69
N PHE A 90 3.62 -32.79 -0.90
CA PHE A 90 3.15 -34.08 -1.40
C PHE A 90 3.51 -34.33 -2.87
N GLY A 91 3.76 -33.28 -3.67
CA GLY A 91 4.14 -33.39 -5.07
C GLY A 91 3.04 -33.95 -5.99
N ALA A 92 1.77 -33.84 -5.61
CA ALA A 92 0.61 -34.34 -6.35
C ALA A 92 -0.35 -33.19 -6.69
N SER A 93 -1.66 -33.47 -6.82
CA SER A 93 -2.70 -32.46 -7.00
C SER A 93 -3.90 -32.77 -6.10
N GLY A 94 -4.63 -31.74 -5.71
CA GLY A 94 -5.79 -31.82 -4.82
C GLY A 94 -5.54 -31.24 -3.43
N ALA A 95 -6.56 -31.34 -2.60
CA ALA A 95 -6.57 -30.85 -1.22
C ALA A 95 -7.38 -31.80 -0.34
N PHE A 96 -7.20 -31.70 0.97
CA PHE A 96 -7.96 -32.49 1.92
C PHE A 96 -8.38 -31.63 3.13
N VAL A 97 -9.46 -32.05 3.76
CA VAL A 97 -10.03 -31.41 4.95
C VAL A 97 -10.16 -32.46 6.04
N VAL A 98 -9.75 -32.11 7.26
CA VAL A 98 -9.81 -32.97 8.45
C VAL A 98 -10.53 -32.22 9.56
N SER A 99 -11.38 -32.91 10.31
CA SER A 99 -11.99 -32.40 11.54
C SER A 99 -12.15 -33.52 12.56
N GLY A 100 -12.16 -33.18 13.85
CA GLY A 100 -12.56 -34.11 14.91
C GLY A 100 -14.06 -34.44 14.86
N ASP A 101 -14.87 -33.55 14.28
CA ASP A 101 -16.32 -33.73 14.18
C ASP A 101 -16.70 -34.46 12.87
N TYR A 102 -17.02 -35.74 13.00
CA TYR A 102 -17.49 -36.57 11.88
C TYR A 102 -18.80 -36.06 11.25
N LEU A 103 -19.72 -35.53 12.05
CA LEU A 103 -20.98 -34.99 11.54
C LEU A 103 -20.73 -33.72 10.72
N LEU A 104 -19.80 -32.88 11.15
CA LEU A 104 -19.34 -31.74 10.37
C LEU A 104 -18.74 -32.18 9.03
N MET A 105 -17.89 -33.22 9.02
CA MET A 105 -17.32 -33.72 7.77
C MET A 105 -18.36 -34.29 6.81
N SER A 106 -19.36 -35.02 7.33
CA SER A 106 -20.48 -35.51 6.52
C SER A 106 -21.27 -34.35 5.91
N LYS A 107 -21.50 -33.27 6.66
CA LYS A 107 -22.14 -32.04 6.15
C LYS A 107 -21.30 -31.36 5.06
N ILE A 108 -19.98 -31.21 5.26
CA ILE A 108 -19.09 -30.63 4.25
C ILE A 108 -19.12 -31.45 2.96
N ARG A 109 -19.11 -32.79 3.05
CA ARG A 109 -19.19 -33.66 1.88
C ARG A 109 -20.52 -33.55 1.13
N ASN A 110 -21.63 -33.48 1.85
CA ASN A 110 -22.98 -33.49 1.26
C ASN A 110 -23.42 -32.11 0.75
N PHE A 111 -22.95 -31.02 1.38
CA PHE A 111 -23.40 -29.66 1.11
C PHE A 111 -22.29 -28.72 0.63
N GLY A 112 -21.04 -29.19 0.54
CA GLY A 112 -19.92 -28.41 0.02
C GLY A 112 -19.98 -28.31 -1.49
N GLY A 113 -20.46 -27.17 -2.00
CA GLY A 113 -20.67 -26.95 -3.44
C GLY A 113 -19.52 -27.44 -4.34
N PRO A 114 -18.25 -27.05 -4.10
CA PRO A 114 -17.13 -27.52 -4.91
C PRO A 114 -16.89 -29.04 -4.83
N LEU A 115 -17.23 -29.71 -3.73
CA LEU A 115 -17.09 -31.17 -3.60
C LEU A 115 -18.21 -31.93 -4.32
N THR A 116 -19.40 -31.34 -4.42
CA THR A 116 -20.57 -31.95 -5.06
C THR A 116 -20.60 -31.71 -6.58
N PHE A 117 -20.20 -30.52 -7.02
CA PHE A 117 -20.42 -30.05 -8.40
C PHE A 117 -19.14 -29.90 -9.25
N SER A 118 -17.97 -30.34 -8.75
CA SER A 118 -16.72 -30.36 -9.53
C SER A 118 -16.35 -31.77 -9.98
N ALA A 119 -15.54 -31.85 -11.03
CA ALA A 119 -14.93 -33.11 -11.44
C ALA A 119 -14.02 -33.67 -10.33
N GLN A 120 -13.97 -35.00 -10.23
CA GLN A 120 -13.09 -35.69 -9.29
C GLN A 120 -11.62 -35.53 -9.71
N LEU A 121 -10.70 -35.76 -8.76
CA LEU A 121 -9.26 -35.74 -9.04
C LEU A 121 -8.90 -36.82 -10.06
N GLU A 122 -7.99 -36.47 -10.97
CA GLU A 122 -7.46 -37.40 -11.96
C GLU A 122 -6.83 -38.63 -11.28
N PRO A 123 -7.08 -39.86 -11.76
CA PRO A 123 -6.54 -41.08 -11.15
C PRO A 123 -5.01 -41.06 -11.01
N SER A 124 -4.30 -40.41 -11.94
CA SER A 124 -2.83 -40.24 -11.88
C SER A 124 -2.38 -39.35 -10.72
N ALA A 125 -3.09 -38.27 -10.44
CA ALA A 125 -2.83 -37.39 -9.30
C ALA A 125 -3.09 -38.11 -7.97
N VAL A 126 -4.16 -38.92 -7.91
CA VAL A 126 -4.47 -39.75 -6.73
C VAL A 126 -3.38 -40.80 -6.52
N ALA A 127 -2.92 -41.49 -7.57
CA ALA A 127 -1.83 -42.46 -7.48
C ALA A 127 -0.52 -41.83 -6.98
N ALA A 128 -0.18 -40.64 -7.47
CA ALA A 128 0.98 -39.88 -6.99
C ALA A 128 0.83 -39.49 -5.51
N ALA A 129 -0.35 -39.02 -5.09
CA ALA A 129 -0.62 -38.70 -3.69
C ALA A 129 -0.53 -39.94 -2.78
N ILE A 130 -1.02 -41.10 -3.21
CA ILE A 130 -0.91 -42.36 -2.47
C ILE A 130 0.56 -42.79 -2.34
N ALA A 131 1.34 -42.69 -3.42
CA ALA A 131 2.77 -43.00 -3.37
C ALA A 131 3.52 -42.07 -2.39
N SER A 132 3.22 -40.77 -2.42
CA SER A 132 3.75 -39.80 -1.47
C SER A 132 3.33 -40.12 -0.03
N ALA A 133 2.06 -40.48 0.20
CA ALA A 133 1.57 -40.89 1.52
C ALA A 133 2.29 -42.14 2.06
N LYS A 134 2.63 -43.11 1.20
CA LYS A 134 3.42 -44.30 1.60
C LYS A 134 4.81 -43.91 2.12
N ILE A 135 5.46 -42.90 1.53
CA ILE A 135 6.73 -42.34 2.02
C ILE A 135 6.52 -41.68 3.40
N HIS A 136 5.43 -40.94 3.57
CA HIS A 136 5.10 -40.29 4.85
C HIS A 136 4.86 -41.32 5.97
N LEU A 137 4.38 -42.51 5.63
CA LEU A 137 4.14 -43.61 6.56
C LEU A 137 5.34 -44.56 6.74
N SER A 138 6.46 -44.31 6.04
CA SER A 138 7.70 -45.09 6.18
C SER A 138 8.76 -44.31 6.99
N THR A 139 9.88 -44.96 7.31
CA THR A 139 11.01 -44.30 7.99
C THR A 139 11.69 -43.23 7.13
N GLU A 140 11.47 -43.24 5.81
CA GLU A 140 12.05 -42.25 4.88
C GLU A 140 11.61 -40.81 5.20
N ILE A 141 10.41 -40.62 5.76
CA ILE A 141 9.94 -39.28 6.14
C ILE A 141 10.85 -38.64 7.18
N ILE A 142 11.36 -39.43 8.13
CA ILE A 142 12.22 -38.96 9.22
C ILE A 142 13.53 -38.43 8.63
N GLU A 143 14.14 -39.20 7.73
CA GLU A 143 15.35 -38.77 7.03
C GLU A 143 15.10 -37.51 6.20
N LYS A 144 14.00 -37.45 5.44
CA LYS A 144 13.63 -36.27 4.64
C LYS A 144 13.40 -35.03 5.50
N GLN A 145 12.73 -35.15 6.64
CA GLN A 145 12.51 -34.06 7.58
C GLN A 145 13.84 -33.58 8.19
N GLN A 146 14.68 -34.48 8.69
CA GLN A 146 16.00 -34.13 9.24
C GLN A 146 16.91 -33.47 8.19
N LYS A 147 16.89 -33.98 6.95
CA LYS A 147 17.68 -33.44 5.84
C LYS A 147 17.23 -32.03 5.45
N LEU A 148 15.92 -31.75 5.54
CA LEU A 148 15.34 -30.43 5.29
C LEU A 148 15.66 -29.48 6.44
N GLN A 149 15.52 -29.95 7.70
CA GLN A 149 15.85 -29.17 8.89
C GLN A 149 17.29 -28.64 8.84
N LYS A 150 18.25 -29.50 8.52
CA LYS A 150 19.67 -29.10 8.35
C LYS A 150 19.86 -27.99 7.31
N ARG A 151 19.00 -27.91 6.29
CA ARG A 151 19.05 -26.87 5.25
C ARG A 151 18.39 -25.58 5.68
N ILE A 152 17.28 -25.67 6.42
CA ILE A 152 16.62 -24.53 7.05
C ILE A 152 17.63 -23.85 7.98
N ASP A 153 18.25 -24.63 8.87
CA ASP A 153 19.27 -24.14 9.82
C ASP A 153 20.47 -23.55 9.07
N ALA A 154 20.97 -24.23 8.02
CA ALA A 154 22.09 -23.74 7.23
C ALA A 154 21.79 -22.42 6.54
N LEU A 155 20.61 -22.26 5.93
CA LEU A 155 20.22 -21.00 5.28
C LEU A 155 20.04 -19.90 6.31
N GLN A 156 19.35 -20.16 7.41
CA GLN A 156 19.17 -19.18 8.49
C GLN A 156 20.53 -18.67 8.99
N ASN A 157 21.44 -19.58 9.32
CA ASN A 157 22.78 -19.23 9.79
C ASN A 157 23.59 -18.46 8.73
N ALA A 158 23.52 -18.87 7.47
CA ALA A 158 24.21 -18.19 6.38
C ALA A 158 23.69 -16.77 6.15
N LEU A 159 22.37 -16.55 6.19
CA LEU A 159 21.76 -15.23 6.03
C LEU A 159 22.06 -14.31 7.22
N VAL A 160 21.99 -14.84 8.46
CA VAL A 160 22.38 -14.11 9.66
C VAL A 160 23.86 -13.73 9.60
N HIS A 161 24.74 -14.66 9.23
CA HIS A 161 26.17 -14.39 9.09
C HIS A 161 26.45 -13.36 7.99
N ALA A 162 25.71 -13.41 6.88
CA ALA A 162 25.79 -12.42 5.79
C ALA A 162 25.21 -11.05 6.17
N GLY A 163 24.51 -10.92 7.30
CA GLY A 163 23.88 -9.67 7.73
C GLY A 163 22.63 -9.31 6.91
N ILE A 164 21.97 -10.31 6.31
CA ILE A 164 20.79 -10.10 5.47
C ILE A 164 19.54 -9.98 6.36
N PRO A 165 18.71 -8.93 6.19
CA PRO A 165 17.45 -8.79 6.91
C PRO A 165 16.49 -9.98 6.69
N LEU A 166 15.81 -10.40 7.76
CA LEU A 166 14.82 -11.48 7.74
C LEU A 166 13.54 -11.08 8.49
N MET A 167 12.38 -11.39 7.90
CA MET A 167 11.08 -11.14 8.54
C MET A 167 10.67 -12.19 9.57
N SER A 168 11.16 -13.41 9.45
CA SER A 168 10.96 -14.45 10.44
C SER A 168 12.27 -15.19 10.60
N THR A 169 12.69 -15.41 11.84
CA THR A 169 13.76 -16.34 12.20
C THR A 169 13.18 -17.68 12.66
N GLY A 170 11.90 -17.92 12.33
CA GLY A 170 11.20 -19.14 12.67
C GLY A 170 11.77 -20.35 11.96
N ASP A 171 11.60 -21.50 12.61
CA ASP A 171 11.97 -22.81 12.11
C ASP A 171 10.97 -23.28 11.02
N THR A 172 10.97 -22.61 9.86
CA THR A 172 10.10 -22.95 8.72
C THR A 172 10.91 -23.00 7.42
N PRO A 173 10.46 -23.76 6.40
CA PRO A 173 11.13 -23.79 5.09
C PRO A 173 10.89 -22.54 4.23
N VAL A 174 10.28 -21.49 4.78
CA VAL A 174 9.90 -20.25 4.07
C VAL A 174 10.64 -19.08 4.70
N PHE A 175 11.40 -18.36 3.88
CA PHE A 175 12.18 -17.19 4.28
C PHE A 175 11.72 -15.98 3.48
N PHE A 176 11.75 -14.81 4.12
CA PHE A 176 11.40 -13.57 3.47
C PHE A 176 12.45 -12.50 3.77
N ILE A 177 13.06 -12.01 2.69
CA ILE A 177 14.04 -10.92 2.72
C ILE A 177 13.30 -9.62 2.36
N PRO A 178 13.11 -8.71 3.31
CA PRO A 178 12.38 -7.47 3.08
C PRO A 178 13.20 -6.52 2.19
N THR A 179 12.52 -5.85 1.25
CA THR A 179 13.11 -4.77 0.44
C THR A 179 12.30 -3.48 0.50
N GLY A 180 11.06 -3.50 0.97
CA GLY A 180 10.22 -2.32 1.22
C GLY A 180 9.62 -1.67 -0.03
N MET A 181 10.35 -1.71 -1.17
CA MET A 181 9.87 -1.15 -2.44
C MET A 181 9.93 -2.19 -3.57
N PRO A 182 8.95 -2.16 -4.51
CA PRO A 182 8.94 -3.03 -5.68
C PRO A 182 10.22 -2.95 -6.53
N ASP A 183 10.72 -1.76 -6.82
CA ASP A 183 11.93 -1.61 -7.65
C ASP A 183 13.17 -2.23 -6.99
N THR A 184 13.31 -2.10 -5.68
CA THR A 184 14.40 -2.77 -4.94
C THR A 184 14.28 -4.29 -5.06
N ALA A 185 13.08 -4.86 -4.90
CA ALA A 185 12.85 -6.30 -5.06
C ALA A 185 13.21 -6.78 -6.47
N TYR A 186 12.72 -6.09 -7.50
CA TYR A 186 13.02 -6.43 -8.90
C TYR A 186 14.50 -6.27 -9.23
N THR A 187 15.14 -5.20 -8.75
CA THR A 187 16.57 -4.95 -8.97
C THR A 187 17.41 -6.04 -8.31
N LEU A 188 17.09 -6.43 -7.08
CA LEU A 188 17.80 -7.51 -6.40
C LEU A 188 17.59 -8.85 -7.11
N MET A 189 16.34 -9.19 -7.45
CA MET A 189 16.01 -10.41 -8.21
C MET A 189 16.78 -10.46 -9.53
N ARG A 190 16.80 -9.37 -10.33
CA ARG A 190 17.56 -9.31 -11.59
C ARG A 190 19.06 -9.57 -11.38
N LYS A 191 19.65 -8.99 -10.33
CA LYS A 191 21.06 -9.19 -9.99
C LYS A 191 21.37 -10.64 -9.61
N LEU A 192 20.49 -11.27 -8.83
CA LEU A 192 20.60 -12.69 -8.50
C LEU A 192 20.46 -13.58 -9.74
N SER A 193 19.49 -13.28 -10.62
CA SER A 193 19.24 -14.06 -11.84
C SER A 193 20.41 -14.01 -12.82
N ILE A 194 21.12 -12.88 -12.94
CA ILE A 194 22.34 -12.76 -13.76
C ILE A 194 23.44 -13.71 -13.24
N ASP A 195 23.52 -13.90 -11.93
CA ASP A 195 24.45 -14.83 -11.28
C ASP A 195 23.84 -16.25 -11.16
N ALA A 196 22.88 -16.60 -12.04
CA ALA A 196 22.21 -17.89 -12.15
C ALA A 196 21.43 -18.33 -10.89
N CYS A 197 20.93 -17.39 -10.10
CA CYS A 197 20.11 -17.65 -8.92
C CYS A 197 18.73 -16.99 -9.04
N PHE A 198 17.67 -17.80 -9.14
CA PHE A 198 16.30 -17.28 -9.21
C PHE A 198 15.59 -17.42 -7.86
N VAL A 199 14.96 -16.33 -7.41
CA VAL A 199 14.11 -16.27 -6.22
C VAL A 199 12.85 -15.47 -6.54
N ASN A 200 11.73 -15.79 -5.87
CA ASN A 200 10.45 -15.17 -6.20
C ASN A 200 10.34 -13.78 -5.55
N PRO A 201 10.05 -12.71 -6.31
CA PRO A 201 9.66 -11.45 -5.71
C PRO A 201 8.24 -11.57 -5.13
N ALA A 202 8.04 -11.04 -3.93
CA ALA A 202 6.75 -10.91 -3.29
C ALA A 202 6.34 -9.43 -3.35
N LEU A 203 5.25 -9.15 -4.06
CA LEU A 203 4.78 -7.81 -4.42
C LEU A 203 3.26 -7.72 -4.24
N PHE A 204 2.71 -6.50 -4.28
CA PHE A 204 1.27 -6.29 -4.26
C PHE A 204 0.58 -7.02 -5.44
N PRO A 205 -0.56 -7.69 -5.24
CA PRO A 205 -1.40 -7.72 -4.03
C PRO A 205 -1.06 -8.84 -3.02
N ALA A 206 -0.01 -9.64 -3.24
CA ALA A 206 0.35 -10.75 -2.33
C ALA A 206 0.90 -10.26 -0.98
N VAL A 207 1.56 -9.11 -0.97
CA VAL A 207 1.98 -8.37 0.23
C VAL A 207 1.49 -6.92 0.11
N PRO A 208 1.35 -6.17 1.21
CA PRO A 208 1.12 -4.73 1.13
C PRO A 208 2.17 -4.05 0.26
N VAL A 209 1.80 -2.96 -0.41
CA VAL A 209 2.64 -2.30 -1.44
C VAL A 209 4.03 -1.92 -0.90
N ASN A 210 4.06 -1.39 0.32
CA ASN A 210 5.28 -0.98 1.01
C ASN A 210 6.02 -2.15 1.67
N ASN A 211 5.56 -3.38 1.49
CA ASN A 211 6.13 -4.58 2.10
C ASN A 211 6.66 -5.56 1.04
N ALA A 212 7.13 -5.02 -0.08
CA ALA A 212 7.83 -5.78 -1.10
C ALA A 212 9.08 -6.49 -0.54
N GLY A 213 9.42 -7.64 -1.13
CA GLY A 213 10.60 -8.40 -0.74
C GLY A 213 10.86 -9.59 -1.64
N LEU A 214 11.80 -10.46 -1.23
CA LEU A 214 12.08 -11.73 -1.88
C LEU A 214 11.65 -12.88 -0.98
N ARG A 215 10.88 -13.80 -1.55
CA ARG A 215 10.40 -15.01 -0.90
C ARG A 215 11.24 -16.20 -1.36
N ILE A 216 11.89 -16.84 -0.40
CA ILE A 216 12.77 -18.00 -0.61
C ILE A 216 12.14 -19.22 0.05
N THR A 217 12.12 -20.34 -0.67
CA THR A 217 11.66 -21.62 -0.15
C THR A 217 12.76 -22.67 -0.28
N VAL A 218 13.09 -23.33 0.83
CA VAL A 218 14.13 -24.35 0.88
C VAL A 218 13.53 -25.74 0.71
N SER A 219 14.21 -26.61 -0.04
CA SER A 219 13.81 -27.99 -0.27
C SER A 219 14.97 -28.97 -0.08
N ASN A 220 14.66 -30.25 0.01
CA ASN A 220 15.67 -31.33 0.09
C ASN A 220 16.58 -31.45 -1.15
N HIS A 221 16.23 -30.78 -2.25
CA HIS A 221 17.00 -30.74 -3.49
C HIS A 221 18.06 -29.64 -3.48
N ASN A 222 17.95 -28.64 -2.61
CA ASN A 222 19.00 -27.64 -2.47
C ASN A 222 20.20 -28.25 -1.77
N SER A 223 21.39 -28.15 -2.34
CA SER A 223 22.64 -28.55 -1.70
C SER A 223 23.05 -27.51 -0.64
N LEU A 224 23.93 -27.87 0.30
CA LEU A 224 24.52 -26.88 1.22
C LEU A 224 25.36 -25.84 0.48
N GLN A 225 25.94 -26.21 -0.67
CA GLN A 225 26.68 -25.29 -1.53
C GLN A 225 25.74 -24.29 -2.21
N ASP A 226 24.52 -24.70 -2.60
CA ASP A 226 23.51 -23.80 -3.18
C ASP A 226 23.08 -22.74 -2.16
N ILE A 227 22.90 -23.16 -0.89
CA ILE A 227 22.53 -22.30 0.23
C ILE A 227 23.64 -21.26 0.50
N ASP A 228 24.89 -21.72 0.59
CA ASP A 228 26.04 -20.85 0.77
C ASP A 228 26.22 -19.89 -0.41
N TYR A 229 26.02 -20.37 -1.64
CA TYR A 229 26.08 -19.55 -2.85
C TYR A 229 25.01 -18.45 -2.84
N LEU A 230 23.76 -18.80 -2.52
CA LEU A 230 22.67 -17.83 -2.38
C LEU A 230 23.00 -16.75 -1.33
N ALA A 231 23.48 -17.15 -0.15
CA ALA A 231 23.84 -16.22 0.91
C ALA A 231 24.96 -15.25 0.47
N ARG A 232 26.00 -15.76 -0.20
CA ARG A 232 27.08 -14.92 -0.77
C ARG A 232 26.57 -13.95 -1.83
N LEU A 233 25.65 -14.37 -2.70
CA LEU A 233 25.06 -13.49 -3.70
C LEU A 233 24.19 -12.40 -3.07
N LEU A 234 23.44 -12.73 -2.03
CA LEU A 234 22.67 -11.75 -1.27
C LEU A 234 23.59 -10.75 -0.58
N GLU A 235 24.67 -11.19 0.09
CA GLU A 235 25.66 -10.30 0.70
C GLU A 235 26.31 -9.37 -0.34
N LYS A 236 26.53 -9.88 -1.57
CA LYS A 236 27.11 -9.11 -2.69
C LYS A 236 26.16 -8.06 -3.26
N HIS A 237 24.85 -8.32 -3.29
CA HIS A 237 23.89 -7.56 -4.10
C HIS A 237 22.82 -6.80 -3.33
N TYR A 238 22.50 -7.17 -2.09
CA TYR A 238 21.42 -6.54 -1.31
C TYR A 238 21.65 -5.04 -1.13
N ASP A 239 22.80 -4.64 -0.58
CA ASP A 239 23.15 -3.22 -0.41
C ASP A 239 23.23 -2.48 -1.74
N LYS A 240 23.75 -3.13 -2.78
CA LYS A 240 23.83 -2.54 -4.13
C LYS A 240 22.44 -2.30 -4.72
N ALA A 241 21.47 -3.15 -4.44
CA ALA A 241 20.09 -2.96 -4.87
C ALA A 241 19.42 -1.80 -4.12
N LEU A 242 19.66 -1.68 -2.80
CA LEU A 242 19.17 -0.53 -2.02
C LEU A 242 19.71 0.79 -2.59
N VAL A 243 21.03 0.89 -2.78
CA VAL A 243 21.70 2.09 -3.30
C VAL A 243 21.22 2.44 -4.72
N ALA A 244 21.12 1.44 -5.60
CA ALA A 244 20.68 1.63 -6.98
C ALA A 244 19.26 2.22 -7.05
N THR A 245 18.42 1.91 -6.07
CA THR A 245 17.00 2.29 -6.05
C THR A 245 16.66 3.44 -5.09
N GLY A 246 17.65 4.06 -4.45
CA GLY A 246 17.41 5.17 -3.50
C GLY A 246 16.75 4.73 -2.19
N ASN A 247 16.91 3.45 -1.86
CA ASN A 247 16.38 2.83 -0.67
C ASN A 247 17.47 2.73 0.42
N SER A 248 17.07 2.40 1.64
CA SER A 248 17.98 2.26 2.79
C SER A 248 17.42 1.27 3.81
N TYR A 249 18.27 0.81 4.73
CA TYR A 249 17.83 -0.07 5.82
C TYR A 249 16.76 0.59 6.69
N LYS A 250 16.83 1.92 6.87
CA LYS A 250 15.84 2.70 7.60
C LYS A 250 14.47 2.68 6.90
N LYS A 251 14.44 2.88 5.58
CA LYS A 251 13.21 2.83 4.78
C LYS A 251 12.58 1.44 4.81
N VAL A 252 13.39 0.39 4.61
CA VAL A 252 12.94 -1.01 4.76
C VAL A 252 12.40 -1.26 6.17
N GLY A 253 13.11 -0.80 7.21
CA GLY A 253 12.67 -0.96 8.58
C GLY A 253 11.32 -0.31 8.88
N ARG A 254 11.09 0.92 8.41
CA ARG A 254 9.81 1.63 8.55
C ARG A 254 8.67 0.85 7.88
N ALA A 255 8.88 0.39 6.65
CA ALA A 255 7.93 -0.40 5.88
C ALA A 255 7.43 -1.65 6.63
N PHE A 256 8.34 -2.35 7.32
CA PHE A 256 8.03 -3.58 8.04
C PHE A 256 7.84 -3.37 9.56
N LYS A 257 7.83 -2.12 10.04
CA LYS A 257 7.76 -1.77 11.46
C LYS A 257 8.82 -2.50 12.31
N ARG A 258 10.05 -2.59 11.79
CA ARG A 258 11.21 -3.26 12.41
C ARG A 258 12.48 -2.46 12.23
N GLN A 259 13.48 -2.71 13.07
CA GLN A 259 14.81 -2.13 12.89
C GLN A 259 15.71 -3.15 12.20
N PHE A 260 16.35 -2.72 11.11
CA PHE A 260 17.40 -3.49 10.45
C PHE A 260 18.68 -2.66 10.48
N VAL A 261 19.79 -3.30 10.84
CA VAL A 261 21.10 -2.65 10.95
C VAL A 261 22.01 -3.25 9.89
N PRO A 262 22.65 -2.43 9.04
CA PRO A 262 23.55 -2.94 8.03
C PRO A 262 24.83 -3.50 8.68
N LYS A 263 25.39 -4.56 8.09
CA LYS A 263 26.67 -5.15 8.54
C LYS A 263 27.88 -4.29 8.16
N LYS A 264 27.76 -3.46 7.13
CA LYS A 264 28.78 -2.52 6.65
C LYS A 264 28.18 -1.11 6.67
N GLU A 265 29.01 -0.08 6.85
CA GLU A 265 28.54 1.30 6.71
C GLU A 265 27.87 1.49 5.35
N GLU A 266 26.75 2.23 5.33
CA GLU A 266 26.06 2.53 4.07
C GLU A 266 27.08 3.16 3.10
N PRO A 267 27.26 2.60 1.89
CA PRO A 267 28.17 3.18 0.94
C PRO A 267 27.72 4.61 0.65
N ALA A 268 28.69 5.53 0.62
CA ALA A 268 28.43 6.95 0.38
C ALA A 268 27.51 7.13 -0.83
N LYS A 269 26.47 7.96 -0.66
CA LYS A 269 25.64 8.40 -1.78
C LYS A 269 26.58 8.89 -2.90
N LYS A 270 26.36 8.41 -4.14
CA LYS A 270 27.02 9.02 -5.30
C LYS A 270 26.74 10.53 -5.28
N GLU A 271 27.69 11.33 -5.75
CA GLU A 271 27.49 12.78 -5.93
C GLU A 271 26.14 13.01 -6.61
N ASP A 272 25.25 13.71 -5.90
CA ASP A 272 23.91 13.96 -6.39
C ASP A 272 24.02 14.98 -7.54
N LEU A 273 23.69 14.54 -8.76
CA LEU A 273 23.61 15.40 -9.95
C LEU A 273 22.64 16.59 -9.76
N PHE A 274 21.77 16.49 -8.77
CA PHE A 274 20.77 17.48 -8.43
C PHE A 274 20.81 17.76 -6.93
N HIS A 275 20.75 19.05 -6.57
CA HIS A 275 20.66 19.51 -5.19
C HIS A 275 19.22 19.89 -4.86
N SER A 276 18.68 19.31 -3.79
CA SER A 276 17.35 19.65 -3.31
C SER A 276 17.39 20.61 -2.13
N ALA A 277 16.44 21.55 -2.09
CA ALA A 277 16.24 22.49 -1.01
C ALA A 277 14.76 22.48 -0.60
N VAL A 278 14.51 22.59 0.70
CA VAL A 278 13.18 22.62 1.30
C VAL A 278 13.02 23.93 2.06
N TYR A 279 11.95 24.66 1.77
CA TYR A 279 11.60 25.92 2.42
C TYR A 279 10.27 25.78 3.15
N SER A 280 10.05 26.60 4.18
CA SER A 280 8.79 26.58 4.96
C SER A 280 7.89 27.77 4.65
N SER A 281 8.37 28.71 3.84
CA SER A 281 7.62 29.87 3.40
C SER A 281 7.87 30.20 1.94
N ILE A 282 6.80 30.53 1.21
CA ILE A 282 6.88 31.04 -0.16
C ILE A 282 7.75 32.32 -0.25
N ALA A 283 7.85 33.08 0.84
CA ALA A 283 8.70 34.27 0.93
C ALA A 283 10.20 33.97 0.78
N GLU A 284 10.61 32.71 0.93
CA GLU A 284 11.98 32.25 0.73
C GLU A 284 12.29 31.91 -0.74
N ILE A 285 11.27 31.95 -1.60
CA ILE A 285 11.38 31.65 -3.03
C ILE A 285 11.22 32.94 -3.83
N ASP A 286 12.03 33.08 -4.87
CA ASP A 286 11.94 34.21 -5.80
C ASP A 286 10.62 34.19 -6.57
N GLU A 287 9.92 35.33 -6.57
CA GLU A 287 8.60 35.49 -7.18
C GLU A 287 8.64 35.31 -8.70
N VAL A 288 9.66 35.89 -9.35
CA VAL A 288 9.83 35.79 -10.82
C VAL A 288 10.09 34.35 -11.22
N LEU A 289 10.94 33.64 -10.47
CA LEU A 289 11.19 32.23 -10.65
C LEU A 289 9.92 31.40 -10.48
N TRP A 290 9.16 31.60 -9.39
CA TRP A 290 7.93 30.86 -9.13
C TRP A 290 6.93 31.03 -10.27
N ASN A 291 6.63 32.29 -10.62
CA ASN A 291 5.71 32.63 -11.69
C ASN A 291 6.26 32.27 -13.09
N SER A 292 7.54 31.91 -13.24
CA SER A 292 8.04 31.41 -14.53
C SER A 292 7.70 29.94 -14.78
N VAL A 293 7.36 29.18 -13.73
CA VAL A 293 7.17 27.72 -13.82
C VAL A 293 5.82 27.23 -13.30
N LEU A 294 5.21 27.97 -12.37
CA LEU A 294 3.88 27.74 -11.82
C LEU A 294 3.06 29.03 -11.98
N ASP A 295 2.66 29.32 -13.22
CA ASP A 295 1.81 30.46 -13.58
C ASP A 295 0.42 29.98 -13.98
N ASP A 296 -0.38 29.66 -12.96
CA ASP A 296 -1.78 29.28 -13.13
C ASP A 296 -2.57 29.89 -11.98
N GLN A 297 -3.75 30.45 -12.26
CA GLN A 297 -4.40 31.52 -11.49
C GLN A 297 -4.28 31.40 -9.96
N ALA A 298 -4.62 30.24 -9.39
CA ALA A 298 -4.64 30.04 -7.94
C ALA A 298 -3.28 29.67 -7.32
N PHE A 299 -2.28 29.40 -8.16
CA PHE A 299 -0.95 28.88 -7.79
C PHE A 299 0.19 29.81 -8.12
N ASP A 300 -0.08 30.99 -8.67
CA ASP A 300 0.95 32.01 -8.77
C ASP A 300 1.49 32.38 -7.37
N TYR A 301 2.52 33.20 -7.34
CA TYR A 301 3.18 33.57 -6.10
C TYR A 301 2.20 34.29 -5.14
N ALA A 302 1.36 35.17 -5.66
CA ALA A 302 0.42 35.97 -4.89
C ALA A 302 -0.68 35.10 -4.26
N GLY A 303 -1.29 34.21 -5.04
CA GLY A 303 -2.28 33.23 -4.62
C GLY A 303 -1.68 32.28 -3.58
N THR A 304 -0.52 31.69 -3.86
CA THR A 304 0.14 30.79 -2.91
C THR A 304 0.48 31.48 -1.58
N LYS A 305 0.93 32.73 -1.63
CA LYS A 305 1.19 33.55 -0.43
C LYS A 305 -0.08 33.87 0.34
N PHE A 306 -1.18 34.17 -0.33
CA PHE A 306 -2.48 34.37 0.30
C PHE A 306 -2.93 33.10 1.04
N LEU A 307 -2.86 31.95 0.38
CA LEU A 307 -3.25 30.65 0.95
C LEU A 307 -2.38 30.28 2.16
N GLN A 308 -1.07 30.40 2.04
CA GLN A 308 -0.15 30.15 3.16
C GLN A 308 -0.47 31.08 4.33
N GLY A 309 -0.67 32.38 4.06
CA GLY A 309 -0.95 33.38 5.08
C GLY A 309 -2.21 33.05 5.88
N TYR A 310 -3.29 32.65 5.21
CA TYR A 310 -4.54 32.28 5.87
C TYR A 310 -4.42 30.96 6.63
N PHE A 311 -4.17 29.84 5.94
CA PHE A 311 -4.25 28.52 6.55
C PHE A 311 -3.15 28.21 7.57
N SER A 312 -2.00 28.87 7.47
CA SER A 312 -0.94 28.74 8.50
C SER A 312 -1.25 29.57 9.74
N SER A 313 -2.14 30.56 9.64
CA SER A 313 -2.54 31.41 10.78
C SER A 313 -3.64 30.80 11.64
N LEU A 314 -4.35 29.80 11.12
CA LEU A 314 -5.36 29.07 11.89
C LEU A 314 -4.74 28.39 13.12
N PRO A 315 -5.50 28.25 14.23
CA PRO A 315 -5.07 27.50 15.40
C PRO A 315 -4.59 26.08 15.02
N SER A 316 -3.57 25.56 15.72
CA SER A 316 -2.99 24.25 15.37
C SER A 316 -3.94 23.06 15.56
N ASP A 317 -5.00 23.24 16.34
CA ASP A 317 -6.10 22.30 16.57
C ASP A 317 -7.26 22.46 15.57
N ASP A 318 -7.24 23.51 14.73
CA ASP A 318 -8.18 23.64 13.63
C ASP A 318 -7.91 22.55 12.58
N PRO A 319 -8.92 21.77 12.15
CA PRO A 319 -8.73 20.70 11.17
C PRO A 319 -8.25 21.22 9.80
N ASN A 320 -8.49 22.51 9.49
CA ASN A 320 -8.03 23.15 8.27
C ASN A 320 -6.67 23.84 8.43
N HIS A 321 -6.01 23.79 9.59
CA HIS A 321 -4.66 24.30 9.73
C HIS A 321 -3.71 23.58 8.75
N MET A 322 -2.98 24.35 7.96
CA MET A 322 -2.04 23.81 6.97
C MET A 322 -0.63 24.32 7.21
N GLN A 323 0.33 23.40 7.20
CA GLN A 323 1.75 23.75 7.16
C GLN A 323 2.27 23.58 5.74
N PHE A 324 2.83 24.64 5.18
CA PHE A 324 3.35 24.64 3.82
C PHE A 324 4.83 24.25 3.81
N LYS A 325 5.20 23.48 2.79
CA LYS A 325 6.59 23.15 2.47
C LYS A 325 6.79 23.28 0.97
N TYR A 326 7.92 23.86 0.59
CA TYR A 326 8.26 24.12 -0.80
C TYR A 326 9.54 23.39 -1.16
N TYR A 327 9.55 22.78 -2.33
CA TYR A 327 10.60 21.86 -2.76
C TYR A 327 11.20 22.35 -4.07
N LEU A 328 12.49 22.66 -4.04
CA LEU A 328 13.24 23.05 -5.24
C LEU A 328 14.34 22.02 -5.48
N VAL A 329 14.43 21.52 -6.71
CA VAL A 329 15.52 20.66 -7.17
C VAL A 329 16.28 21.42 -8.25
N ARG A 330 17.60 21.61 -8.05
CA ARG A 330 18.49 22.33 -8.95
C ARG A 330 19.56 21.42 -9.52
N ASN A 331 19.97 21.65 -10.76
CA ASN A 331 21.17 21.00 -11.31
C ASN A 331 22.46 21.64 -10.75
N SER A 332 23.61 21.12 -11.17
CA SER A 332 24.94 21.64 -10.78
C SER A 332 25.22 23.07 -11.23
N SER A 333 24.52 23.60 -12.25
CA SER A 333 24.62 25.00 -12.67
C SER A 333 23.67 25.94 -11.92
N GLY A 334 22.89 25.42 -10.96
CA GLY A 334 21.94 26.18 -10.15
C GLY A 334 20.58 26.43 -10.79
N SER A 335 20.34 25.91 -12.01
CA SER A 335 19.04 26.02 -12.68
C SER A 335 18.01 25.15 -11.98
N VAL A 336 16.78 25.65 -11.82
CA VAL A 336 15.66 24.88 -11.28
C VAL A 336 15.19 23.86 -12.31
N GLU A 337 15.12 22.61 -11.88
CA GLU A 337 14.78 21.46 -12.71
C GLU A 337 13.49 20.78 -12.22
N ALA A 338 13.14 20.93 -10.94
CA ALA A 338 11.81 20.61 -10.45
C ALA A 338 11.42 21.58 -9.32
N LEU A 339 10.14 21.91 -9.25
CA LEU A 339 9.58 22.79 -8.23
C LEU A 339 8.15 22.34 -7.89
N THR A 340 7.84 22.22 -6.60
CA THR A 340 6.48 21.95 -6.11
C THR A 340 6.31 22.44 -4.68
N TYR A 341 5.09 22.34 -4.16
CA TYR A 341 4.81 22.53 -2.75
C TYR A 341 3.86 21.44 -2.24
N THR A 342 3.94 21.19 -0.94
CA THR A 342 3.00 20.33 -0.22
C THR A 342 2.41 21.08 0.95
N THR A 343 1.20 20.71 1.32
CA THR A 343 0.59 21.09 2.60
C THR A 343 0.54 19.87 3.52
N VAL A 344 0.71 20.11 4.82
CA VAL A 344 0.46 19.12 5.86
C VAL A 344 -0.79 19.56 6.63
N SER A 345 -1.84 18.75 6.57
CA SER A 345 -3.11 19.01 7.24
C SER A 345 -3.85 17.73 7.63
N LEU A 346 -4.91 17.87 8.41
CA LEU A 346 -5.77 16.75 8.78
C LEU A 346 -6.70 16.44 7.59
N TRP A 347 -6.71 15.19 7.13
CA TRP A 347 -7.64 14.73 6.09
C TRP A 347 -8.60 13.71 6.66
N LYS A 348 -9.83 13.73 6.15
CA LYS A 348 -10.76 12.61 6.29
C LYS A 348 -10.31 11.50 5.34
N GLU A 349 -10.11 10.28 5.84
CA GLU A 349 -9.62 9.18 5.00
C GLU A 349 -10.59 8.80 3.87
N ASP A 350 -11.87 9.09 4.06
CA ASP A 350 -12.97 8.88 3.12
C ASP A 350 -13.18 10.07 2.15
N MET A 351 -12.28 11.06 2.11
CA MET A 351 -12.43 12.26 1.26
C MET A 351 -12.76 11.94 -0.21
N LEU A 352 -12.18 10.87 -0.76
CA LEU A 352 -12.39 10.40 -2.13
C LEU A 352 -13.18 9.08 -2.21
N SER A 353 -13.84 8.67 -1.11
CA SER A 353 -14.69 7.49 -1.09
C SER A 353 -16.05 7.75 -1.75
N HIS A 354 -16.76 6.68 -2.08
CA HIS A 354 -18.12 6.78 -2.59
C HIS A 354 -19.03 7.48 -1.56
N GLU A 355 -19.93 8.36 -2.02
CA GLU A 355 -20.78 9.22 -1.18
C GLU A 355 -21.51 8.46 -0.04
N MET A 356 -22.10 7.30 -0.32
CA MET A 356 -22.77 6.45 0.67
C MET A 356 -21.86 5.98 1.82
N VAL A 357 -20.57 5.77 1.53
CA VAL A 357 -19.57 5.40 2.55
C VAL A 357 -19.31 6.61 3.43
N SER A 358 -19.04 7.76 2.83
CA SER A 358 -18.78 9.01 3.53
C SER A 358 -19.96 9.44 4.40
N GLU A 359 -21.20 9.36 3.89
CA GLU A 359 -22.42 9.66 4.66
C GLU A 359 -22.53 8.79 5.92
N ARG A 360 -22.20 7.50 5.82
CA ARG A 360 -22.22 6.59 6.97
C ARG A 360 -21.11 6.91 7.98
N ILE A 361 -19.94 7.31 7.51
CA ILE A 361 -18.81 7.70 8.36
C ILE A 361 -19.12 9.02 9.10
N GLU A 362 -19.77 9.99 8.44
CA GLU A 362 -20.17 11.24 9.11
C GLU A 362 -21.14 11.01 10.26
N LYS A 363 -22.03 10.00 10.16
CA LYS A 363 -22.90 9.60 11.29
C LYS A 363 -22.11 9.10 12.49
N ILE A 364 -20.96 8.45 12.27
CA ILE A 364 -20.05 8.03 13.34
C ILE A 364 -19.29 9.24 13.91
N ARG A 365 -18.90 10.19 13.04
CA ARG A 365 -18.20 11.41 13.45
C ARG A 365 -19.02 12.36 14.33
N LEU A 366 -20.34 12.18 14.40
CA LEU A 366 -21.18 12.85 15.40
C LEU A 366 -20.79 12.47 16.84
N GLU A 367 -20.29 11.26 17.06
CA GLU A 367 -19.84 10.76 18.37
C GLU A 367 -18.32 10.84 18.52
N ASP A 368 -17.56 10.58 17.45
CA ASP A 368 -16.09 10.68 17.40
C ASP A 368 -15.66 11.56 16.21
N PRO A 369 -15.53 12.88 16.40
CA PRO A 369 -15.18 13.82 15.32
C PRO A 369 -13.87 13.50 14.59
N THR A 370 -12.98 12.73 15.21
CA THR A 370 -11.67 12.36 14.67
C THR A 370 -11.65 10.98 14.01
N PHE A 371 -12.79 10.27 13.99
CA PHE A 371 -12.89 8.95 13.41
C PHE A 371 -12.43 8.94 11.94
N LEU A 372 -11.50 8.03 11.60
CA LEU A 372 -10.90 7.93 10.27
C LEU A 372 -10.37 9.27 9.74
N THR A 373 -9.60 9.97 10.56
CA THR A 373 -8.84 11.14 10.16
C THR A 373 -7.35 10.86 10.30
N GLU A 374 -6.53 11.46 9.44
CA GLU A 374 -5.09 11.22 9.41
C GLU A 374 -4.36 12.50 9.02
N ARG A 375 -3.16 12.71 9.55
CA ARG A 375 -2.31 13.83 9.16
C ARG A 375 -1.61 13.49 7.85
N VAL A 376 -1.98 14.20 6.79
CA VAL A 376 -1.54 13.93 5.42
C VAL A 376 -0.63 15.03 4.93
N MET A 377 0.48 14.63 4.32
CA MET A 377 1.32 15.51 3.51
C MET A 377 0.89 15.36 2.05
N GLY A 378 0.20 16.36 1.51
CA GLY A 378 -0.34 16.34 0.15
C GLY A 378 0.34 17.36 -0.76
N MET A 379 0.68 16.99 -1.99
CA MET A 379 1.09 17.95 -3.04
C MET A 379 -0.08 18.88 -3.36
N GLY A 380 0.16 20.19 -3.35
CA GLY A 380 -0.93 21.16 -3.35
C GLY A 380 -1.62 21.27 -1.99
N SER A 381 -2.93 21.49 -2.01
CA SER A 381 -3.80 21.58 -0.83
C SER A 381 -5.11 20.81 -1.03
N SER A 382 -5.94 20.72 0.00
CA SER A 382 -7.26 20.07 -0.06
C SER A 382 -8.29 20.87 -0.87
N PHE A 383 -8.06 22.15 -1.12
CA PHE A 383 -8.98 23.02 -1.87
C PHE A 383 -8.45 23.38 -3.26
N THR A 384 -7.28 22.88 -3.63
CA THR A 384 -6.68 23.19 -4.92
C THR A 384 -6.73 22.01 -5.87
N GLU A 385 -6.75 22.34 -7.16
CA GLU A 385 -6.72 21.40 -8.26
C GLU A 385 -5.88 21.99 -9.40
N GLY A 386 -5.02 21.17 -10.02
CA GLY A 386 -4.23 21.60 -11.18
C GLY A 386 -2.79 21.11 -11.13
N SER A 387 -1.93 21.74 -11.92
CA SER A 387 -0.53 21.33 -12.05
C SER A 387 0.34 21.92 -10.93
N HIS A 388 0.25 21.35 -9.72
CA HIS A 388 1.01 21.76 -8.53
C HIS A 388 2.54 21.57 -8.62
N MET A 389 3.06 21.16 -9.78
CA MET A 389 4.45 20.76 -9.93
C MET A 389 4.97 21.14 -11.31
N TYR A 390 6.14 21.76 -11.30
CA TYR A 390 7.02 21.91 -12.44
C TYR A 390 8.14 20.85 -12.41
N ILE A 391 8.46 20.32 -13.58
CA ILE A 391 9.61 19.45 -13.78
C ILE A 391 10.12 19.58 -15.22
N ASN A 392 11.42 19.80 -15.38
CA ASN A 392 12.06 19.97 -16.67
C ASN A 392 12.17 18.63 -17.40
N LYS A 393 11.17 18.36 -18.26
CA LYS A 393 11.12 17.15 -19.09
C LYS A 393 12.27 17.05 -20.11
N GLY A 394 12.92 18.18 -20.43
CA GLY A 394 14.08 18.23 -21.32
C GLY A 394 15.42 17.89 -20.66
N SER A 395 15.42 17.59 -19.35
CA SER A 395 16.64 17.24 -18.63
C SER A 395 17.31 15.99 -19.22
N LYS A 396 18.61 16.08 -19.51
CA LYS A 396 19.41 14.94 -20.03
C LYS A 396 19.43 13.76 -19.06
N ASP A 397 19.30 14.06 -17.77
CA ASP A 397 19.35 13.12 -16.66
C ASP A 397 17.97 12.93 -16.00
N LEU A 398 16.90 12.92 -16.82
CA LEU A 398 15.52 12.89 -16.35
C LEU A 398 15.25 11.82 -15.27
N ARG A 399 15.82 10.61 -15.38
CA ARG A 399 15.66 9.56 -14.35
C ARG A 399 16.25 9.96 -12.99
N PHE A 400 17.41 10.62 -12.99
CA PHE A 400 18.03 11.12 -11.76
C PHE A 400 17.26 12.32 -11.20
N LEU A 401 16.73 13.19 -12.07
CA LEU A 401 15.86 14.30 -11.67
C LEU A 401 14.58 13.79 -10.98
N GLN A 402 13.91 12.80 -11.59
CA GLN A 402 12.73 12.16 -11.00
C GLN A 402 13.06 11.57 -9.63
N ARG A 403 14.19 10.86 -9.52
CA ARG A 403 14.64 10.31 -8.24
C ARG A 403 14.89 11.40 -7.19
N ALA A 404 15.63 12.45 -7.54
CA ALA A 404 15.91 13.56 -6.63
C ALA A 404 14.63 14.26 -6.15
N PHE A 405 13.64 14.41 -7.04
CA PHE A 405 12.31 14.93 -6.71
C PHE A 405 11.60 14.08 -5.66
N PHE A 406 11.45 12.78 -5.90
CA PHE A 406 10.82 11.86 -4.94
C PHE A 406 11.61 11.75 -3.64
N ASP A 407 12.94 11.62 -3.70
CA ASP A 407 13.82 11.51 -2.53
C ASP A 407 13.69 12.76 -1.62
N CYS A 408 13.53 13.95 -2.21
CA CYS A 408 13.33 15.18 -1.46
C CYS A 408 11.99 15.18 -0.69
N ILE A 409 10.89 14.87 -1.37
CA ILE A 409 9.54 14.90 -0.78
C ILE A 409 9.38 13.77 0.24
N GLU A 410 9.78 12.55 -0.09
CA GLU A 410 9.74 11.41 0.82
C GLU A 410 10.62 11.63 2.05
N GLY A 411 11.78 12.29 1.88
CA GLY A 411 12.66 12.65 2.98
C GLY A 411 11.98 13.56 4.01
N GLU A 412 11.20 14.54 3.56
CA GLU A 412 10.40 15.38 4.47
C GLU A 412 9.22 14.62 5.08
N PHE A 413 8.55 13.76 4.32
CA PHE A 413 7.52 12.87 4.85
C PHE A 413 8.06 11.94 5.95
N GLU A 414 9.28 11.45 5.80
CA GLU A 414 9.98 10.63 6.78
C GLU A 414 10.37 11.38 8.05
N LYS A 415 10.80 12.64 7.93
CA LYS A 415 11.14 13.48 9.09
C LYS A 415 9.91 13.91 9.87
N GLY A 416 8.80 14.16 9.18
CA GLY A 416 7.58 14.72 9.77
C GLY A 416 6.68 13.72 10.50
N GLY A 417 6.88 12.40 10.29
CA GLY A 417 6.09 11.37 10.97
C GLY A 417 4.61 11.35 10.55
N TYR A 418 4.29 11.84 9.35
CA TYR A 418 2.91 11.90 8.84
C TYR A 418 2.39 10.51 8.47
N GLY A 419 1.06 10.33 8.47
CA GLY A 419 0.43 9.05 8.20
C GLY A 419 0.37 8.68 6.71
N LYS A 420 0.15 9.68 5.83
CA LYS A 420 0.10 9.47 4.37
C LYS A 420 0.82 10.58 3.60
N LEU A 421 1.41 10.19 2.47
CA LEU A 421 1.94 11.09 1.45
C LEU A 421 1.06 10.96 0.20
N VAL A 422 0.48 12.06 -0.25
CA VAL A 422 -0.40 12.10 -1.42
C VAL A 422 0.22 12.99 -2.48
N LEU A 423 0.46 12.43 -3.67
CA LEU A 423 0.88 13.18 -4.85
C LEU A 423 -0.29 13.10 -5.85
N ARG A 424 -0.89 14.24 -6.16
CA ARG A 424 -2.18 14.33 -6.88
C ARG A 424 -2.11 15.17 -8.15
N ASP A 425 -3.22 15.17 -8.89
CA ASP A 425 -3.45 16.00 -10.09
C ASP A 425 -2.46 15.76 -11.25
N PHE A 426 -1.98 14.52 -11.35
CA PHE A 426 -1.24 14.05 -12.52
C PHE A 426 -2.17 13.72 -13.68
N LYS A 427 -1.84 14.18 -14.89
CA LYS A 427 -2.54 13.75 -16.11
C LYS A 427 -2.41 12.24 -16.32
N LYS A 428 -3.43 11.58 -16.91
CA LYS A 428 -3.33 10.14 -17.25
C LYS A 428 -2.09 9.86 -18.09
N ARG A 429 -1.37 8.78 -17.76
CA ARG A 429 -0.06 8.43 -18.35
C ARG A 429 1.01 9.49 -18.13
N TYR A 430 1.03 10.09 -16.95
CA TYR A 430 2.07 11.02 -16.55
C TYR A 430 3.45 10.35 -16.61
N PHE A 431 4.48 11.10 -16.96
CA PHE A 431 5.82 10.55 -17.14
C PHE A 431 6.47 10.06 -15.82
N LEU A 432 5.90 10.42 -14.66
CA LEU A 432 6.28 9.87 -13.34
C LEU A 432 5.54 8.58 -12.96
N TYR A 433 4.56 8.13 -13.75
CA TYR A 433 3.68 7.02 -13.38
C TYR A 433 4.45 5.75 -13.01
N HIS A 434 5.36 5.31 -13.88
CA HIS A 434 6.17 4.12 -13.61
C HIS A 434 7.09 4.32 -12.42
N THR A 435 7.75 5.47 -12.31
CA THR A 435 8.61 5.81 -11.17
C THR A 435 7.84 5.79 -9.85
N ALA A 436 6.60 6.27 -9.82
CA ALA A 436 5.75 6.23 -8.63
C ALA A 436 5.38 4.78 -8.26
N GLN A 437 4.98 3.96 -9.24
CA GLN A 437 4.68 2.54 -8.98
C GLN A 437 5.89 1.77 -8.46
N ASP A 438 7.06 2.01 -9.05
CA ASP A 438 8.35 1.43 -8.67
C ASP A 438 8.74 1.76 -7.22
N ARG A 439 8.31 2.94 -6.74
CA ARG A 439 8.49 3.43 -5.36
C ARG A 439 7.36 3.04 -4.40
N GLY A 440 6.37 2.28 -4.87
CA GLY A 440 5.28 1.78 -4.02
C GLY A 440 4.10 2.74 -3.84
N TYR A 441 3.93 3.73 -4.71
CA TYR A 441 2.72 4.55 -4.70
C TYR A 441 1.54 3.77 -5.30
N LEU A 442 0.38 3.88 -4.66
CA LEU A 442 -0.90 3.44 -5.19
C LEU A 442 -1.52 4.57 -6.02
N VAL A 443 -2.08 4.19 -7.16
CA VAL A 443 -2.77 5.12 -8.05
C VAL A 443 -4.25 5.07 -7.73
N ALA A 444 -4.84 6.24 -7.51
CA ALA A 444 -6.27 6.45 -7.38
C ALA A 444 -6.71 7.48 -8.42
N ASP A 445 -7.92 7.30 -8.94
CA ASP A 445 -8.53 8.31 -9.81
C ASP A 445 -9.03 9.48 -8.96
N MET A 446 -8.72 10.70 -9.41
CA MET A 446 -9.33 11.92 -8.87
C MET A 446 -10.74 12.10 -9.46
N PRO A 447 -11.65 12.82 -8.77
CA PRO A 447 -12.95 13.19 -9.31
C PRO A 447 -12.84 13.85 -10.68
N ASP A 448 -13.88 13.70 -11.50
CA ASP A 448 -13.92 14.33 -12.81
C ASP A 448 -13.89 15.86 -12.69
N ALA A 449 -13.04 16.48 -13.49
CA ALA A 449 -12.82 17.91 -13.51
C ALA A 449 -13.30 18.51 -14.82
N ALA A 450 -14.05 19.62 -14.73
CA ALA A 450 -14.43 20.42 -15.89
C ALA A 450 -13.32 21.42 -16.21
N VAL A 451 -12.43 21.05 -17.14
CA VAL A 451 -11.37 21.95 -17.61
C VAL A 451 -11.90 22.76 -18.79
N PHE A 452 -12.02 24.07 -18.59
CA PHE A 452 -12.34 25.02 -19.66
C PHE A 452 -11.03 25.61 -20.20
N CYS A 453 -10.75 25.33 -21.47
CA CYS A 453 -9.67 25.95 -22.21
C CYS A 453 -10.26 27.00 -23.15
N ASP A 454 -9.44 27.98 -23.56
CA ASP A 454 -9.74 28.90 -24.66
C ASP A 454 -10.90 29.88 -24.38
N PHE A 455 -10.63 30.90 -23.55
CA PHE A 455 -11.51 32.06 -23.36
C PHE A 455 -11.30 33.14 -24.43
N ASN A 456 -10.89 32.76 -25.65
CA ASN A 456 -10.57 33.67 -26.74
C ASN A 456 -11.83 34.09 -27.51
N TRP A 457 -12.78 34.73 -26.82
CA TRP A 457 -14.01 35.27 -27.39
C TRP A 457 -14.43 36.52 -26.61
N ASN A 458 -14.92 37.52 -27.33
CA ASN A 458 -15.37 38.80 -26.76
C ASN A 458 -16.87 39.02 -26.92
N THR A 459 -17.54 38.17 -27.70
CA THR A 459 -18.98 38.27 -27.96
C THR A 459 -19.67 36.92 -27.81
N LEU A 460 -20.99 36.95 -27.52
CA LEU A 460 -21.82 35.75 -27.45
C LEU A 460 -21.83 34.97 -28.78
N GLU A 461 -21.74 35.67 -29.91
CA GLU A 461 -21.68 35.05 -31.24
C GLU A 461 -20.35 34.31 -31.46
N GLU A 462 -19.22 34.91 -31.04
CA GLU A 462 -17.91 34.26 -31.09
C GLU A 462 -17.87 33.00 -30.22
N PHE A 463 -18.38 33.08 -28.98
CA PHE A 463 -18.52 31.92 -28.10
C PHE A 463 -19.37 30.82 -28.76
N GLU A 464 -20.52 31.19 -29.33
CA GLU A 464 -21.44 30.24 -29.96
C GLU A 464 -20.80 29.50 -31.16
N GLN A 465 -19.92 30.18 -31.91
CA GLN A 465 -19.20 29.62 -33.03
C GLN A 465 -18.14 28.60 -32.61
N GLN A 466 -17.57 28.72 -31.40
CA GLN A 466 -16.63 27.75 -30.85
C GLN A 466 -17.31 26.47 -30.36
N LEU A 467 -18.61 26.51 -30.07
CA LEU A 467 -19.37 25.35 -29.63
C LEU A 467 -19.53 24.31 -30.75
N SER A 468 -19.47 23.03 -30.36
CA SER A 468 -19.85 21.91 -31.24
C SER A 468 -21.29 22.06 -31.76
N LYS A 469 -21.63 21.44 -32.90
CA LYS A 469 -23.00 21.52 -33.48
C LYS A 469 -24.10 21.11 -32.47
N ARG A 470 -23.83 20.14 -31.60
CA ARG A 470 -24.77 19.70 -30.55
C ARG A 470 -24.88 20.75 -29.44
N SER A 471 -23.75 21.22 -28.91
CA SER A 471 -23.71 22.22 -27.84
C SER A 471 -24.32 23.55 -28.29
N ARG A 472 -24.06 23.99 -29.53
CA ARG A 472 -24.64 25.18 -30.14
C ARG A 472 -26.17 25.11 -30.21
N ARG A 473 -26.72 23.97 -30.64
CA ARG A 473 -28.18 23.75 -30.65
C ARG A 473 -28.77 23.83 -29.25
N HIS A 474 -28.11 23.22 -28.27
CA HIS A 474 -28.54 23.29 -26.87
C HIS A 474 -28.48 24.73 -26.35
N PHE A 475 -27.35 25.42 -26.54
CA PHE A 475 -27.17 26.81 -26.14
C PHE A 475 -28.25 27.73 -26.72
N ARG A 476 -28.50 27.68 -28.03
CA ARG A 476 -29.53 28.52 -28.68
C ARG A 476 -30.95 28.27 -28.17
N LYS A 477 -31.27 27.03 -27.76
CA LYS A 477 -32.64 26.64 -27.41
C LYS A 477 -32.90 26.76 -25.90
N GLU A 478 -31.91 26.42 -25.09
CA GLU A 478 -32.08 26.22 -23.65
C GLU A 478 -31.30 27.23 -22.80
N VAL A 479 -30.35 28.00 -23.38
CA VAL A 479 -29.55 28.99 -22.64
C VAL A 479 -29.82 30.40 -23.15
N LEU A 480 -29.56 30.67 -24.44
CA LEU A 480 -29.64 32.00 -25.06
C LEU A 480 -30.98 32.72 -24.82
N PRO A 481 -32.17 32.06 -24.93
CA PRO A 481 -33.45 32.73 -24.69
C PRO A 481 -33.64 33.22 -23.25
N TYR A 482 -32.82 32.74 -22.32
CA TYR A 482 -32.92 33.04 -20.90
C TYR A 482 -31.81 33.96 -20.39
N VAL A 483 -30.81 34.31 -21.22
CA VAL A 483 -29.66 35.13 -20.78
C VAL A 483 -30.12 36.49 -20.24
N ASP A 484 -31.10 37.12 -20.89
CA ASP A 484 -31.63 38.43 -20.50
C ASP A 484 -32.44 38.43 -19.19
N TYR A 485 -32.71 37.25 -18.59
CA TYR A 485 -33.37 37.16 -17.28
C TYR A 485 -32.39 37.27 -16.12
N TYR A 486 -31.08 37.29 -16.39
CA TYR A 486 -30.04 37.39 -15.38
C TYR A 486 -29.25 38.68 -15.58
N ASP A 487 -28.99 39.37 -14.48
CA ASP A 487 -27.96 40.41 -14.44
C ASP A 487 -26.72 39.81 -13.78
N VAL A 488 -25.60 39.79 -14.50
CA VAL A 488 -24.36 39.17 -14.04
C VAL A 488 -23.33 40.27 -13.84
N THR A 489 -22.99 40.52 -12.58
CA THR A 489 -21.92 41.44 -12.18
C THR A 489 -20.75 40.64 -11.62
N VAL A 490 -19.53 40.92 -12.08
CA VAL A 490 -18.29 40.35 -11.52
C VAL A 490 -17.57 41.47 -10.78
N PRO A 491 -17.77 41.62 -9.46
CA PRO A 491 -17.08 42.65 -8.70
C PRO A 491 -15.64 42.23 -8.39
N ASP A 492 -14.73 43.21 -8.34
CA ASP A 492 -13.34 42.96 -7.92
C ASP A 492 -13.24 42.55 -6.44
N GLN A 493 -14.20 42.97 -5.61
CA GLN A 493 -14.31 42.63 -4.20
C GLN A 493 -15.77 42.43 -3.79
N LEU A 494 -16.03 41.42 -2.96
CA LEU A 494 -17.35 41.15 -2.41
C LEU A 494 -17.60 41.97 -1.13
N SER A 495 -18.83 42.44 -0.95
CA SER A 495 -19.23 43.05 0.32
C SER A 495 -19.35 41.98 1.41
N ILE A 496 -19.33 42.37 2.70
CA ILE A 496 -19.54 41.43 3.83
C ILE A 496 -20.87 40.68 3.67
N ARG A 497 -21.91 41.37 3.17
CA ARG A 497 -23.21 40.75 2.90
C ARG A 497 -23.09 39.66 1.84
N ASP A 498 -22.42 39.94 0.72
CA ASP A 498 -22.27 38.99 -0.38
C ASP A 498 -21.40 37.80 0.04
N LEU A 499 -20.32 38.04 0.79
CA LEU A 499 -19.50 36.99 1.40
C LEU A 499 -20.33 36.08 2.31
N THR A 500 -21.23 36.64 3.12
CA THR A 500 -22.15 35.86 3.97
C THR A 500 -23.06 34.97 3.13
N VAL A 501 -23.57 35.49 2.00
CA VAL A 501 -24.41 34.72 1.07
C VAL A 501 -23.61 33.60 0.41
N CYS A 502 -22.41 33.90 -0.12
CA CYS A 502 -21.52 32.92 -0.72
C CYS A 502 -21.14 31.81 0.28
N TYR A 503 -20.82 32.17 1.51
CA TYR A 503 -20.50 31.22 2.57
C TYR A 503 -21.70 30.33 2.91
N LYS A 504 -22.90 30.90 3.00
CA LYS A 504 -24.12 30.11 3.20
C LYS A 504 -24.35 29.11 2.06
N MET A 505 -24.15 29.52 0.80
CA MET A 505 -24.25 28.62 -0.35
C MET A 505 -23.21 27.49 -0.27
N TYR A 506 -21.99 27.81 0.16
CA TYR A 506 -20.96 26.81 0.42
C TYR A 506 -21.41 25.79 1.48
N CYS A 507 -21.93 26.24 2.63
CA CYS A 507 -22.45 25.35 3.68
C CYS A 507 -23.61 24.47 3.19
N GLU A 508 -24.50 25.02 2.36
CA GLU A 508 -25.61 24.25 1.76
C GLU A 508 -25.09 23.15 0.81
N VAL A 509 -24.10 23.43 -0.03
CA VAL A 509 -23.46 22.40 -0.86
C VAL A 509 -22.76 21.36 0.02
N LYS A 510 -22.01 21.83 1.03
CA LYS A 510 -21.22 20.97 1.92
C LYS A 510 -22.09 19.99 2.71
N ALA A 511 -23.25 20.44 3.19
CA ALA A 511 -24.18 19.62 3.96
C ALA A 511 -24.89 18.54 3.12
N ASN A 512 -24.96 18.73 1.79
CA ASN A 512 -25.74 17.87 0.90
C ASN A 512 -24.88 17.06 -0.09
N ASN A 513 -23.58 17.32 -0.19
CA ASN A 513 -22.70 16.65 -1.15
C ASN A 513 -21.49 16.00 -0.47
N PHE A 514 -21.48 14.66 -0.43
CA PHE A 514 -20.40 13.85 0.14
C PHE A 514 -19.41 13.33 -0.91
N SER A 515 -19.47 13.81 -2.17
CA SER A 515 -18.56 13.35 -3.23
C SER A 515 -17.10 13.75 -3.00
N ILE A 516 -16.87 14.87 -2.30
CA ILE A 516 -15.57 15.28 -1.76
C ILE A 516 -15.76 15.61 -0.28
N ASN A 517 -15.44 14.65 0.60
CA ASN A 517 -15.67 14.82 2.03
C ASN A 517 -14.46 15.45 2.74
N ASN A 518 -14.37 16.78 2.75
CA ASN A 518 -13.40 17.56 3.54
C ASN A 518 -13.99 18.09 4.87
N PHE A 519 -13.19 18.85 5.63
CA PHE A 519 -13.68 19.63 6.77
C PHE A 519 -14.37 20.91 6.28
N GLU A 520 -15.28 21.45 7.09
CA GLU A 520 -15.91 22.73 6.82
C GLU A 520 -14.90 23.86 7.06
N TYR A 521 -14.80 24.81 6.15
CA TYR A 521 -13.96 25.99 6.30
C TYR A 521 -14.67 27.05 7.14
N SER A 522 -13.94 27.77 7.99
CA SER A 522 -14.46 28.92 8.71
C SER A 522 -14.74 30.10 7.77
N MET A 523 -15.73 30.93 8.16
CA MET A 523 -16.07 32.17 7.47
C MET A 523 -14.99 33.24 7.59
#